data_AF-A0A971N6P3-F1
#
_entry.id   AF-A0A971N6P3-F1
#
_cell.length_a   1.000
_cell.length_b   1.000
_cell.length_c   1.000
_cell.angle_alpha   90.00
_cell.angle_beta   90.00
_cell.angle_gamma   90.00
#
_symmetry.space_group_name_H-M   'P 1'
#
loop_
_entity.id
_entity.type
_entity.pdbx_description
1 polymer ?
#
loop_
_entity_poly.entity_id
_entity_poly.type
_entity_poly.pdbx_seq_one_letter_code
_entity_poly.pdbx_strand_id
1 'polypeptide(L)'
;MKRLNLFILVVFLAVGLLAGCGKAKPEKVKTGLAVITTVNKSTHAGAEPGRAQIETTAVAVTVDRNGKIVRCVIDGVQSTINFDASGRILTPVTTVFPSKNELGAGYGMKRASSIGKEWHEQAAAFARYVTGKTPAEVAGIAVDAAKRPTGRDLLATVTIGIGDFQAALAKAAGQ
;
A
#
# COMPACT_ATOMS: atom_id res chain seq x y z
N MET A 1 33.77 27.09 -51.83
CA MET A 1 32.87 27.60 -50.77
C MET A 1 31.52 26.84 -50.67
N LYS A 2 31.41 25.56 -51.06
CA LYS A 2 30.14 24.79 -50.91
C LYS A 2 30.25 23.51 -50.06
N ARG A 3 31.46 23.12 -49.64
CA ARG A 3 31.70 21.94 -48.79
C ARG A 3 32.10 22.28 -47.34
N LEU A 4 32.24 23.58 -47.03
CA LEU A 4 32.67 24.05 -45.70
C LEU A 4 31.48 24.32 -44.76
N ASN A 5 30.28 24.58 -45.31
CA ASN A 5 29.09 24.91 -44.50
C ASN A 5 28.31 23.67 -44.01
N LEU A 6 28.59 22.48 -44.55
CA LEU A 6 27.92 21.25 -44.13
C LEU A 6 28.58 20.60 -42.91
N PHE A 7 29.88 20.83 -42.70
CA PHE A 7 30.60 20.29 -41.55
C PHE A 7 30.31 21.04 -40.24
N ILE A 8 30.00 22.34 -40.31
CA ILE A 8 29.71 23.14 -39.10
C ILE A 8 28.32 22.79 -38.53
N LEU A 9 27.34 22.43 -39.37
CA LEU A 9 25.99 22.06 -38.91
C LEU A 9 25.93 20.67 -38.25
N VAL A 10 26.75 19.72 -38.71
CA VAL A 10 26.81 18.36 -38.14
C VAL A 10 27.56 18.34 -36.80
N VAL A 11 28.56 19.21 -36.62
CA VAL A 11 29.29 19.33 -35.34
C VAL A 11 28.42 19.99 -34.27
N PHE A 12 27.56 20.96 -34.60
CA PHE A 12 26.62 21.53 -33.62
C PHE A 12 25.48 20.58 -33.22
N LEU A 13 25.04 19.68 -34.12
CA LEU A 13 24.02 18.67 -33.80
C LEU A 13 24.58 17.53 -32.91
N ALA A 14 25.89 17.26 -32.99
CA ALA A 14 26.55 16.22 -32.19
C ALA A 14 26.89 16.65 -30.75
N VAL A 15 27.04 17.96 -30.47
CA VAL A 15 27.35 18.46 -29.12
C VAL A 15 26.10 18.56 -28.23
N GLY A 16 24.90 18.59 -28.80
CA GLY A 16 23.63 18.60 -28.06
C GLY A 16 23.23 17.27 -27.41
N LEU A 17 23.90 16.16 -27.73
CA LEU A 17 23.53 14.81 -27.28
C LEU A 17 24.38 14.24 -26.13
N LEU A 18 25.29 15.02 -25.55
CA LEU A 18 26.19 14.56 -24.47
C LEU A 18 25.88 15.12 -23.07
N ALA A 19 24.81 15.90 -22.92
CA ALA A 19 24.32 16.35 -21.61
C ALA A 19 23.28 15.36 -21.03
N GLY A 20 23.72 14.14 -20.68
CA GLY A 20 22.79 13.11 -20.18
C GLY A 20 23.32 12.14 -19.13
N CYS A 21 24.64 12.02 -18.94
CA CYS A 21 25.21 11.17 -17.89
C CYS A 21 25.60 11.99 -16.65
N GLY A 22 24.73 12.89 -16.20
CA GLY A 22 24.80 13.35 -14.83
C GLY A 22 24.38 12.19 -13.94
N LYS A 23 25.30 11.57 -13.20
CA LYS A 23 24.95 10.69 -12.09
C LYS A 23 23.95 11.47 -11.23
N ALA A 24 22.68 11.04 -11.21
CA ALA A 24 21.66 11.69 -10.42
C ALA A 24 22.21 11.78 -8.99
N LYS A 25 22.36 13.01 -8.48
CA LYS A 25 22.71 13.20 -7.06
C LYS A 25 21.67 12.42 -6.25
N PRO A 26 22.07 11.63 -5.23
CA PRO A 26 21.11 10.91 -4.41
C PRO A 26 20.08 11.91 -3.89
N GLU A 27 18.84 11.76 -4.35
CA GLU A 27 17.76 12.63 -3.93
C GLU A 27 17.46 12.31 -2.46
N LYS A 28 17.51 13.34 -1.61
CA LYS A 28 17.14 13.17 -0.21
C LYS A 28 15.65 12.87 -0.16
N VAL A 29 15.32 11.69 0.34
CA VAL A 29 13.95 11.23 0.56
C VAL A 29 13.68 11.14 2.06
N LYS A 30 12.41 11.25 2.43
CA LYS A 30 11.91 10.90 3.76
C LYS A 30 11.30 9.51 3.73
N THR A 31 11.43 8.77 4.82
CA THR A 31 10.78 7.47 4.98
C THR A 31 9.94 7.51 6.24
N GLY A 32 8.79 6.85 6.21
CA GLY A 32 7.96 6.72 7.40
C GLY A 32 7.16 5.42 7.40
N LEU A 33 6.77 5.01 8.61
CA LEU A 33 6.01 3.80 8.87
C LEU A 33 4.88 4.16 9.83
N ALA A 34 3.67 3.70 9.52
CA ALA A 34 2.56 3.73 10.45
C ALA A 34 1.92 2.36 10.56
N VAL A 35 1.47 2.05 11.76
CA VAL A 35 0.74 0.84 12.09
C VAL A 35 -0.56 1.24 12.77
N ILE A 36 -1.69 0.80 12.23
CA ILE A 36 -3.02 1.01 12.81
C ILE A 36 -3.57 -0.35 13.20
N THR A 37 -4.09 -0.46 14.42
CA THR A 37 -4.69 -1.69 14.93
C THR A 37 -6.12 -1.43 15.39
N THR A 38 -7.05 -2.30 15.00
CA THR A 38 -8.46 -2.24 15.39
C THR A 38 -8.94 -3.61 15.88
N VAL A 39 -10.02 -3.62 16.68
CA VAL A 39 -10.60 -4.83 17.28
C VAL A 39 -12.12 -4.92 17.10
N ASN A 40 -12.65 -4.19 16.11
CA ASN A 40 -14.09 -3.97 15.90
C ASN A 40 -14.86 -5.21 15.35
N LYS A 41 -14.16 -6.28 14.98
CA LYS A 41 -14.74 -7.55 14.49
C LYS A 41 -14.87 -8.62 15.57
N SER A 42 -14.58 -8.26 16.82
CA SER A 42 -14.65 -9.17 17.96
C SER A 42 -16.10 -9.49 18.37
N THR A 43 -16.33 -10.69 18.87
CA THR A 43 -17.64 -11.18 19.34
C THR A 43 -17.51 -11.77 20.74
N HIS A 44 -18.54 -11.56 21.56
CA HIS A 44 -18.60 -12.14 22.90
C HIS A 44 -18.79 -13.66 22.83
N ALA A 45 -18.32 -14.37 23.86
CA ALA A 45 -18.61 -15.78 24.05
C ALA A 45 -20.02 -15.98 24.60
N GLY A 46 -20.68 -17.06 24.19
CA GLY A 46 -22.00 -17.47 24.64
C GLY A 46 -22.14 -18.98 24.54
N ALA A 47 -23.18 -19.47 23.86
CA ALA A 47 -23.28 -20.88 23.49
C ALA A 47 -22.13 -21.33 22.57
N GLU A 48 -21.67 -20.42 21.71
CA GLU A 48 -20.50 -20.58 20.86
C GLU A 48 -19.29 -19.83 21.44
N PRO A 49 -18.05 -20.25 21.12
CA PRO A 49 -16.86 -19.49 21.48
C PRO A 49 -16.90 -18.03 21.02
N GLY A 50 -16.41 -17.15 21.89
CA GLY A 50 -16.14 -15.76 21.56
C GLY A 50 -14.89 -15.66 20.69
N ARG A 51 -14.77 -14.52 20.00
CA ARG A 51 -13.68 -14.25 19.07
C ARG A 51 -13.11 -12.86 19.35
N ALA A 52 -11.84 -12.78 19.71
CA ALA A 52 -11.08 -11.54 19.67
C ALA A 52 -10.37 -11.48 18.31
N GLN A 53 -10.84 -10.59 17.44
CA GLN A 53 -10.25 -10.39 16.12
C GLN A 53 -9.52 -9.06 16.09
N ILE A 54 -8.21 -9.14 15.89
CA ILE A 54 -7.31 -7.99 15.80
C ILE A 54 -6.95 -7.82 14.32
N GLU A 55 -7.23 -6.64 13.78
CA GLU A 55 -6.81 -6.25 12.43
C GLU A 55 -5.77 -5.15 12.53
N THR A 56 -4.56 -5.46 12.08
CA THR A 56 -3.45 -4.53 11.99
C THR A 56 -3.17 -4.22 10.52
N THR A 57 -3.04 -2.94 10.20
CA THR A 57 -2.62 -2.43 8.89
C THR A 57 -1.31 -1.67 9.07
N ALA A 58 -0.27 -2.06 8.35
CA ALA A 58 1.03 -1.40 8.32
C ALA A 58 1.25 -0.76 6.94
N VAL A 59 1.65 0.51 6.93
CA VAL A 59 1.99 1.25 5.70
C VAL A 59 3.35 1.90 5.86
N ALA A 60 4.28 1.54 4.98
CA ALA A 60 5.58 2.17 4.85
C ALA A 60 5.61 3.03 3.58
N VAL A 61 6.10 4.26 3.68
CA VAL A 61 6.25 5.17 2.55
C VAL A 61 7.65 5.73 2.44
N THR A 62 8.03 6.05 1.21
CA THR A 62 9.16 6.93 0.89
C THR A 62 8.61 8.12 0.13
N VAL A 63 9.02 9.33 0.52
CA VAL A 63 8.49 10.60 0.01
C VAL A 63 9.65 11.45 -0.50
N ASP A 64 9.51 12.01 -1.70
CA ASP A 64 10.49 12.93 -2.29
C ASP A 64 10.48 14.30 -1.62
N ARG A 65 11.37 15.19 -2.07
CA ARG A 65 11.46 16.57 -1.56
C ARG A 65 10.22 17.42 -1.86
N ASN A 66 9.40 17.01 -2.82
CA ASN A 66 8.18 17.70 -3.23
C ASN A 66 6.95 17.18 -2.47
N GLY A 67 7.14 16.26 -1.50
CA GLY A 67 6.05 15.67 -0.74
C GLY A 67 5.29 14.58 -1.52
N LYS A 68 5.83 14.08 -2.63
CA LYS A 68 5.22 13.01 -3.42
C LYS A 68 5.76 11.65 -3.01
N ILE A 69 4.86 10.68 -2.95
CA ILE A 69 5.19 9.29 -2.63
C ILE A 69 5.99 8.70 -3.79
N VAL A 70 7.19 8.22 -3.53
CA VAL A 70 8.01 7.50 -4.53
C VAL A 70 8.01 5.99 -4.30
N ARG A 71 7.66 5.55 -3.09
CA ARG A 71 7.45 4.13 -2.78
C ARG A 71 6.40 4.00 -1.68
N CYS A 72 5.54 3.01 -1.81
CA CYS A 72 4.58 2.62 -0.80
C CYS A 72 4.59 1.09 -0.68
N VAL A 73 4.56 0.58 0.54
CA VAL A 73 4.37 -0.84 0.85
C VAL A 73 3.30 -0.94 1.91
N ILE A 74 2.35 -1.84 1.70
CA ILE A 74 1.21 -2.06 2.58
C ILE A 74 1.19 -3.52 2.96
N ASP A 75 0.97 -3.79 4.23
CA ASP A 75 0.74 -5.12 4.76
C ASP A 75 -0.33 -5.07 5.84
N GLY A 76 -0.85 -6.23 6.22
CA GLY A 76 -1.72 -6.33 7.36
C GLY A 76 -1.62 -7.69 8.03
N VAL A 77 -1.97 -7.72 9.30
CA VAL A 77 -2.09 -8.96 10.07
C VAL A 77 -3.53 -9.05 10.54
N GLN A 78 -4.13 -10.22 10.37
CA GLN A 78 -5.44 -10.53 10.93
C GLN A 78 -5.27 -11.68 11.91
N SER A 79 -5.27 -11.35 13.20
CA SER A 79 -5.14 -12.34 14.26
C SER A 79 -6.51 -12.64 14.84
N THR A 80 -6.78 -13.92 15.10
CA THR A 80 -8.04 -14.36 15.69
C THR A 80 -7.76 -15.29 16.86
N ILE A 81 -8.13 -14.82 18.05
CA ILE A 81 -8.03 -15.56 19.30
C ILE A 81 -9.43 -15.94 19.74
N ASN A 82 -9.73 -17.23 19.76
CA ASN A 82 -11.01 -17.75 20.25
C ASN A 82 -10.91 -18.01 21.75
N PHE A 83 -12.00 -17.76 22.47
CA PHE A 83 -12.11 -17.99 23.90
C PHE A 83 -13.51 -18.49 24.26
N ASP A 84 -13.63 -19.28 25.33
CA ASP A 84 -14.94 -19.74 25.81
C ASP A 84 -15.59 -18.76 26.80
N ALA A 85 -16.80 -19.07 27.27
CA ALA A 85 -17.55 -18.23 28.21
C ALA A 85 -16.88 -18.09 29.59
N SER A 86 -15.91 -18.95 29.94
CA SER A 86 -15.10 -18.82 31.15
C SER A 86 -13.88 -17.90 30.96
N GLY A 87 -13.63 -17.44 29.73
CA GLY A 87 -12.45 -16.65 29.36
C GLY A 87 -11.22 -17.51 29.05
N ARG A 88 -11.36 -18.84 29.00
CA ARG A 88 -10.24 -19.72 28.60
C ARG A 88 -9.97 -19.55 27.12
N ILE A 89 -8.70 -19.31 26.78
CA ILE A 89 -8.24 -19.24 25.40
C ILE A 89 -8.32 -20.63 24.76
N LEU A 90 -9.01 -20.71 23.63
CA LEU A 90 -9.17 -21.93 22.83
C LEU A 90 -8.16 -21.97 21.67
N THR A 91 -7.71 -20.82 21.19
CA THR A 91 -6.63 -20.78 20.20
C THR A 91 -5.31 -21.26 20.84
N PRO A 92 -4.58 -22.20 20.21
CA PRO A 92 -3.28 -22.63 20.72
C PRO A 92 -2.32 -21.44 20.92
N VAL A 93 -1.61 -21.40 22.05
CA VAL A 93 -0.65 -20.32 22.34
C VAL A 93 0.56 -20.32 21.40
N THR A 94 0.76 -21.43 20.67
CA THR A 94 1.79 -21.59 19.64
C THR A 94 1.32 -21.16 18.25
N THR A 95 0.07 -20.69 18.10
CA THR A 95 -0.44 -20.22 16.81
C THR A 95 0.32 -18.96 16.38
N VAL A 96 0.90 -19.02 15.19
CA VAL A 96 1.53 -17.89 14.52
C VAL A 96 0.54 -17.26 13.55
N PHE A 97 0.45 -15.93 13.55
CA PHE A 97 -0.38 -15.16 12.64
C PHE A 97 0.50 -14.46 11.60
N PRO A 98 0.78 -15.11 10.47
CA PRO A 98 1.56 -14.49 9.40
C PRO A 98 0.83 -13.27 8.83
N SER A 99 1.60 -12.34 8.27
CA SER A 99 1.04 -11.20 7.56
C SER A 99 0.31 -11.63 6.29
N LYS A 100 -0.56 -10.78 5.77
CA LYS A 100 -1.30 -11.04 4.53
C LYS A 100 -0.36 -11.11 3.32
N ASN A 101 0.76 -10.39 3.35
CA ASN A 101 1.80 -10.53 2.33
C ASN A 101 2.57 -11.85 2.46
N GLU A 102 2.91 -12.29 3.68
CA GLU A 102 3.55 -13.60 3.92
C GLU A 102 2.63 -14.76 3.51
N LEU A 103 1.33 -14.64 3.80
CA LEU A 103 0.32 -15.62 3.40
C LEU A 103 0.18 -15.70 1.88
N GLY A 104 0.29 -14.58 1.16
CA GLY A 104 0.09 -14.53 -0.28
C GLY A 104 -1.27 -15.12 -0.69
N ALA A 105 -1.25 -16.19 -1.48
CA ALA A 105 -2.45 -16.93 -1.88
C ALA A 105 -3.10 -17.73 -0.74
N GLY A 106 -2.35 -18.04 0.32
CA GLY A 106 -2.84 -18.74 1.50
C GLY A 106 -3.89 -17.96 2.30
N TYR A 107 -3.97 -16.63 2.11
CA TYR A 107 -5.03 -15.82 2.73
C TYR A 107 -6.43 -16.16 2.17
N GLY A 108 -6.49 -16.59 0.89
CA GLY A 108 -7.69 -17.19 0.31
C GLY A 108 -8.81 -16.21 -0.05
N MET A 109 -8.51 -14.92 -0.20
CA MET A 109 -9.50 -13.89 -0.56
C MET A 109 -9.91 -13.95 -2.03
N LYS A 110 -9.11 -14.58 -2.90
CA LYS A 110 -9.39 -14.67 -4.34
C LYS A 110 -10.78 -15.23 -4.65
N ARG A 111 -11.29 -16.16 -3.82
CA ARG A 111 -12.63 -16.75 -3.97
C ARG A 111 -13.78 -15.78 -3.67
N ALA A 112 -13.57 -14.83 -2.76
CA ALA A 112 -14.56 -13.83 -2.36
C ALA A 112 -14.39 -12.51 -3.11
N SER A 113 -13.27 -12.33 -3.80
CA SER A 113 -12.93 -11.13 -4.56
C SER A 113 -13.65 -11.12 -5.90
N SER A 114 -14.47 -10.10 -6.16
CA SER A 114 -15.18 -9.92 -7.44
C SER A 114 -14.26 -9.71 -8.63
N ILE A 115 -13.00 -9.34 -8.38
CA ILE A 115 -11.96 -9.15 -9.41
C ILE A 115 -10.96 -10.32 -9.45
N GLY A 116 -11.20 -11.40 -8.69
CA GLY A 116 -10.35 -12.59 -8.69
C GLY A 116 -8.92 -12.33 -8.20
N LYS A 117 -8.73 -11.33 -7.32
CA LYS A 117 -7.42 -10.98 -6.73
C LYS A 117 -7.38 -11.23 -5.24
N GLU A 118 -6.24 -11.70 -4.78
CA GLU A 118 -5.91 -11.79 -3.36
C GLU A 118 -5.75 -10.41 -2.72
N TRP A 119 -5.82 -10.36 -1.39
CA TRP A 119 -5.70 -9.12 -0.63
C TRP A 119 -4.36 -8.42 -0.90
N HIS A 120 -3.25 -9.16 -0.87
CA HIS A 120 -1.91 -8.61 -1.08
C HIS A 120 -1.73 -8.02 -2.49
N GLU A 121 -2.37 -8.62 -3.50
CA GLU A 121 -2.36 -8.09 -4.87
C GLU A 121 -3.10 -6.76 -4.97
N GLN A 122 -4.22 -6.63 -4.27
CA GLN A 122 -5.01 -5.40 -4.20
C GLN A 122 -4.28 -4.31 -3.40
N ALA A 123 -3.70 -4.66 -2.25
CA ALA A 123 -2.88 -3.74 -1.45
C ALA A 123 -1.68 -3.22 -2.25
N ALA A 124 -0.98 -4.10 -2.98
CA ALA A 124 0.11 -3.71 -3.88
C ALA A 124 -0.37 -2.86 -5.05
N ALA A 125 -1.56 -3.10 -5.59
CA ALA A 125 -2.15 -2.26 -6.64
C ALA A 125 -2.45 -0.85 -6.13
N PHE A 126 -3.03 -0.72 -4.93
CA PHE A 126 -3.23 0.57 -4.29
C PHE A 126 -1.89 1.28 -4.01
N ALA A 127 -0.90 0.56 -3.48
CA ALA A 127 0.43 1.10 -3.21
C ALA A 127 1.12 1.65 -4.49
N ARG A 128 0.95 0.99 -5.64
CA ARG A 128 1.40 1.50 -6.94
C ARG A 128 0.60 2.73 -7.37
N TYR A 129 -0.73 2.70 -7.23
CA TYR A 129 -1.62 3.80 -7.62
C TYR A 129 -1.28 5.12 -6.91
N VAL A 130 -0.84 5.07 -5.65
CA VAL A 130 -0.50 6.27 -4.87
C VAL A 130 0.88 6.84 -5.17
N THR A 131 1.72 6.15 -5.96
CA THR A 131 3.02 6.67 -6.36
C THR A 131 2.84 7.94 -7.22
N GLY A 132 3.64 8.97 -6.94
CA GLY A 132 3.54 10.30 -7.57
C GLY A 132 2.49 11.22 -6.95
N LYS A 133 1.64 10.72 -6.05
CA LYS A 133 0.65 11.50 -5.29
C LYS A 133 1.24 11.99 -3.96
N THR A 134 0.65 13.05 -3.44
CA THR A 134 0.86 13.54 -2.09
C THR A 134 -0.05 12.81 -1.10
N PRO A 135 0.29 12.75 0.20
CA PRO A 135 -0.58 12.16 1.22
C PRO A 135 -1.99 12.79 1.27
N ALA A 136 -2.10 14.10 0.99
CA ALA A 136 -3.37 14.79 0.92
C ALA A 136 -4.24 14.30 -0.26
N GLU A 137 -3.64 14.11 -1.43
CA GLU A 137 -4.35 13.52 -2.58
C GLU A 137 -4.81 12.08 -2.29
N VAL A 138 -4.01 11.30 -1.54
CA VAL A 138 -4.39 9.93 -1.13
C VAL A 138 -5.55 9.95 -0.13
N ALA A 139 -5.51 10.84 0.85
CA ALA A 139 -6.60 11.03 1.82
C ALA A 139 -7.91 11.46 1.13
N GLY A 140 -7.82 12.17 0.01
CA GLY A 140 -8.96 12.60 -0.79
C GLY A 140 -9.53 11.55 -1.76
N ILE A 141 -8.96 10.33 -1.85
CA ILE A 141 -9.51 9.27 -2.71
C ILE A 141 -10.92 8.92 -2.22
N ALA A 142 -11.90 9.05 -3.12
CA ALA A 142 -13.30 8.81 -2.83
C ALA A 142 -13.57 7.33 -2.52
N VAL A 143 -14.38 7.11 -1.47
CA VAL A 143 -14.77 5.78 -1.01
C VAL A 143 -16.27 5.71 -0.71
N ASP A 144 -16.83 4.50 -0.77
CA ASP A 144 -18.20 4.22 -0.36
C ASP A 144 -18.34 4.06 1.17
N ALA A 145 -19.54 3.70 1.64
CA ALA A 145 -19.82 3.46 3.06
C ALA A 145 -18.96 2.33 3.67
N ALA A 146 -18.59 1.33 2.86
CA ALA A 146 -17.70 0.24 3.26
C ALA A 146 -16.21 0.57 3.07
N LYS A 147 -15.89 1.85 2.81
CA LYS A 147 -14.54 2.38 2.58
C LYS A 147 -13.84 1.80 1.34
N ARG A 148 -14.60 1.23 0.39
CA ARG A 148 -14.05 0.74 -0.89
C ARG A 148 -13.90 1.91 -1.86
N PRO A 149 -12.84 1.96 -2.69
CA PRO A 149 -12.66 3.04 -3.64
C PRO A 149 -13.80 3.07 -4.67
N THR A 150 -14.24 4.26 -5.05
CA THR A 150 -15.30 4.45 -6.07
C THR A 150 -14.77 4.94 -7.42
N GLY A 151 -13.50 5.35 -7.48
CA GLY A 151 -12.85 5.82 -8.70
C GLY A 151 -12.56 4.67 -9.67
N ARG A 152 -12.88 4.89 -10.96
CA ARG A 152 -12.74 3.88 -12.04
C ARG A 152 -11.34 3.29 -12.15
N ASP A 153 -10.31 4.09 -11.92
CA ASP A 153 -8.89 3.65 -12.00
C ASP A 153 -8.55 2.58 -10.96
N LEU A 154 -9.23 2.61 -9.81
CA LEU A 154 -9.02 1.65 -8.72
C LEU A 154 -9.99 0.47 -8.80
N LEU A 155 -11.22 0.65 -9.28
CA LEU A 155 -12.24 -0.41 -9.29
C LEU A 155 -11.83 -1.69 -10.02
N ALA A 156 -10.99 -1.60 -11.04
CA ALA A 156 -10.48 -2.78 -11.77
C ALA A 156 -9.40 -3.56 -11.00
N THR A 157 -8.84 -2.99 -9.93
CA THR A 157 -7.67 -3.55 -9.25
C THR A 157 -7.76 -3.60 -7.73
N VAL A 158 -8.69 -2.86 -7.12
CA VAL A 158 -8.89 -2.73 -5.68
C VAL A 158 -10.38 -2.65 -5.39
N THR A 159 -10.92 -3.69 -4.74
CA THR A 159 -12.32 -3.76 -4.28
C THR A 159 -12.44 -3.91 -2.77
N ILE A 160 -11.32 -4.06 -2.06
CA ILE A 160 -11.25 -4.03 -0.59
C ILE A 160 -11.39 -2.60 -0.05
N GLY A 161 -11.74 -2.49 1.23
CA GLY A 161 -11.74 -1.20 1.93
C GLY A 161 -10.33 -0.64 2.05
N ILE A 162 -10.14 0.64 1.73
CA ILE A 162 -8.85 1.35 1.76
C ILE A 162 -8.74 2.38 2.89
N GLY A 163 -9.75 2.49 3.75
CA GLY A 163 -9.80 3.52 4.81
C GLY A 163 -8.57 3.48 5.73
N ASP A 164 -8.18 2.29 6.19
CA ASP A 164 -6.99 2.13 7.03
C ASP A 164 -5.69 2.39 6.24
N PHE A 165 -5.67 2.12 4.93
CA PHE A 165 -4.54 2.46 4.08
C PHE A 165 -4.36 3.97 3.98
N GLN A 166 -5.45 4.71 3.76
CA GLN A 166 -5.43 6.18 3.71
C GLN A 166 -4.98 6.76 5.06
N ALA A 167 -5.53 6.28 6.17
CA ALA A 167 -5.19 6.76 7.50
C ALA A 167 -3.74 6.45 7.89
N ALA A 168 -3.27 5.22 7.64
CA ALA A 168 -1.90 4.82 7.95
C ALA A 168 -0.91 5.55 7.04
N LEU A 169 -1.21 5.72 5.74
CA LEU A 169 -0.35 6.45 4.82
C LEU A 169 -0.18 7.92 5.25
N ALA A 170 -1.28 8.59 5.64
CA ALA A 170 -1.23 9.96 6.12
C ALA A 170 -0.35 10.10 7.37
N LYS A 171 -0.46 9.16 8.32
CA LYS A 171 0.42 9.11 9.50
C LYS A 171 1.87 8.85 9.14
N ALA A 172 2.12 7.88 8.26
CA ALA A 172 3.47 7.48 7.87
C ALA A 172 4.21 8.63 7.17
N ALA A 173 3.51 9.40 6.32
CA ALA A 173 4.12 10.53 5.62
C ALA A 173 4.27 11.80 6.47
N GLY A 174 3.61 11.87 7.63
CA GLY A 174 3.70 12.99 8.56
C GLY A 174 4.83 12.89 9.58
N GLN A 175 5.61 11.80 9.57
CA GLN A 175 6.76 11.59 10.46
C GLN A 175 8.07 12.15 9.89
#